data_AF-A0A3C0VBZ9-F1
#
_entry.id   AF-A0A3C0VBZ9-F1
#
_cell.length_a   1.000
_cell.length_b   1.000
_cell.length_c   1.000
_cell.angle_alpha   90.00
_cell.angle_beta   90.00
_cell.angle_gamma   90.00
#
_symmetry.space_group_name_H-M   'P 1'
#
loop_
_entity.id
_entity.type
_entity.pdbx_description
1 polymer ?
#
loop_
_entity_poly.entity_id
_entity_poly.type
_entity_poly.pdbx_seq_one_letter_code
_entity_poly.pdbx_strand_id
1 'polypeptide(L)'
;RAVARGDWPEALVQASRLERFLPDAWWAAQAHEQLMMVEEALRGLRAGPLGDRLTSAAARAPLHVFTTVGLDTPPPPAGAHAPCAPPKEPAPEGRGGAGCERCLLWVDGVGSFLLLAPDCVTIGRAGSSARPDIALSADIEGVHAQVLRVDHEYFLAPRGPVTVNGASVSRRLLADGDQIVLGGRSALTFRLPTALSSTAMLDLPAGLQLARDVSRVILLDQHLVFGPRGRAHIAAAGLAERVVLSLGANGFRCRAHAPLVVGGAPRGRDAEIPLGVPVEAGPLTFTLTSAPREGGRP
;
A
#
# COMPACT_ATOMS: atom_id res chain seq x y z
N ARG A 1 -23.28 -16.15 -7.76
CA ARG A 1 -24.11 -15.63 -8.88
C ARG A 1 -24.66 -14.21 -8.59
N ALA A 2 -25.15 -13.91 -7.38
CA ALA A 2 -25.62 -12.57 -7.02
C ALA A 2 -24.51 -11.49 -7.06
N VAL A 3 -23.33 -11.77 -6.49
CA VAL A 3 -22.15 -10.89 -6.55
C VAL A 3 -21.75 -10.53 -7.98
N ALA A 4 -21.73 -11.51 -8.89
CA ALA A 4 -21.38 -11.28 -10.30
C ALA A 4 -22.39 -10.40 -11.06
N ARG A 5 -23.61 -10.23 -10.53
CA ARG A 5 -24.64 -9.35 -11.09
C ARG A 5 -24.70 -7.98 -10.39
N GLY A 6 -23.85 -7.74 -9.38
CA GLY A 6 -23.90 -6.53 -8.55
C GLY A 6 -25.14 -6.45 -7.65
N ASP A 7 -25.81 -7.58 -7.41
CA ASP A 7 -27.00 -7.66 -6.55
C ASP A 7 -26.57 -7.97 -5.11
N TRP A 8 -26.15 -6.93 -4.41
CA TRP A 8 -25.55 -7.00 -3.07
C TRP A 8 -26.54 -7.44 -1.97
N PRO A 9 -27.80 -6.98 -1.95
CA PRO A 9 -28.78 -7.46 -0.97
C PRO A 9 -29.04 -8.97 -1.11
N GLU A 10 -29.19 -9.47 -2.33
CA GLU A 10 -29.35 -10.91 -2.58
C GLU A 10 -28.07 -11.68 -2.20
N ALA A 11 -26.89 -11.12 -2.47
CA ALA A 11 -25.62 -11.74 -2.05
C ALA A 11 -25.53 -11.90 -0.53
N LEU A 12 -25.98 -10.90 0.24
CA LEU A 12 -26.01 -10.92 1.70
C LEU A 12 -26.94 -12.02 2.25
N VAL A 13 -28.14 -12.14 1.69
CA VAL A 13 -29.10 -13.20 2.05
C VAL A 13 -28.53 -14.59 1.76
N GLN A 14 -27.79 -14.76 0.67
CA GLN A 14 -27.17 -16.04 0.34
C GLN A 14 -25.96 -16.34 1.27
N ALA A 15 -25.18 -15.33 1.65
CA ALA A 15 -24.04 -15.49 2.56
C ALA A 15 -24.48 -15.82 3.99
N SER A 16 -25.50 -15.14 4.52
CA SER A 16 -26.09 -15.46 5.84
C SER A 16 -26.70 -16.87 5.89
N ARG A 17 -27.33 -17.34 4.80
CA ARG A 17 -27.78 -18.74 4.69
C ARG A 17 -26.60 -19.70 4.73
N LEU A 18 -25.52 -19.39 4.00
CA LEU A 18 -24.33 -20.23 3.92
C LEU A 18 -23.62 -20.37 5.27
N GLU A 19 -23.48 -19.28 6.02
CA GLU A 19 -22.96 -19.29 7.38
C GLU A 19 -23.81 -20.17 8.31
N ARG A 20 -25.14 -20.11 8.17
CA ARG A 20 -26.06 -20.94 8.97
C ARG A 20 -25.97 -22.44 8.64
N PHE A 21 -25.68 -22.80 7.38
CA PHE A 21 -25.51 -24.20 6.96
C PHE A 21 -24.10 -24.74 7.22
N LEU A 22 -23.09 -23.88 7.30
CA LEU A 22 -21.69 -24.24 7.48
C LEU A 22 -21.06 -23.39 8.62
N PRO A 23 -21.48 -23.60 9.88
CA PRO A 23 -21.03 -22.77 11.01
C PRO A 23 -19.53 -22.88 11.28
N ASP A 24 -18.91 -24.03 10.97
CA ASP A 24 -17.47 -24.26 11.16
C ASP A 24 -16.62 -23.71 9.99
N ALA A 25 -17.25 -23.25 8.91
CA ALA A 25 -16.57 -22.67 7.77
C ALA A 25 -16.26 -21.19 8.02
N TRP A 26 -15.06 -20.90 8.52
CA TRP A 26 -14.59 -19.52 8.73
C TRP A 26 -14.76 -18.62 7.50
N TRP A 27 -14.60 -19.17 6.29
CA TRP A 27 -14.74 -18.42 5.04
C TRP A 27 -16.18 -17.97 4.78
N ALA A 28 -17.19 -18.66 5.33
CA ALA A 28 -18.59 -18.30 5.18
C ALA A 28 -18.93 -17.10 6.10
N ALA A 29 -18.48 -17.12 7.35
CA ALA A 29 -18.59 -16.00 8.27
C ALA A 29 -17.87 -14.75 7.74
N GLN A 30 -16.63 -14.92 7.24
CA GLN A 30 -15.89 -13.82 6.62
C GLN A 30 -16.58 -13.28 5.36
N ALA A 31 -17.12 -14.14 4.49
CA ALA A 31 -17.84 -13.70 3.31
C ALA A 31 -19.09 -12.87 3.65
N HIS A 32 -19.81 -13.24 4.71
CA HIS A 32 -20.95 -12.48 5.21
C HIS A 32 -20.51 -11.10 5.75
N GLU A 33 -19.49 -11.04 6.60
CA GLU A 33 -18.95 -9.79 7.14
C GLU A 33 -18.50 -8.83 6.02
N GLN A 34 -17.79 -9.33 5.02
CA GLN A 34 -17.34 -8.51 3.89
C GLN A 34 -18.52 -7.99 3.05
N LEU A 35 -19.57 -8.80 2.84
CA LEU A 35 -20.76 -8.35 2.11
C LEU A 35 -21.57 -7.29 2.90
N MET A 36 -21.62 -7.39 4.23
CA MET A 36 -22.19 -6.34 5.09
C MET A 36 -21.44 -5.02 4.92
N MET A 37 -20.09 -5.05 4.93
CA MET A 37 -19.27 -3.85 4.74
C MET A 37 -19.49 -3.21 3.36
N VAL A 38 -19.59 -4.02 2.30
CA VAL A 38 -19.87 -3.53 0.94
C VAL A 38 -21.26 -2.90 0.87
N GLU A 39 -22.29 -3.51 1.48
CA GLU A 39 -23.64 -2.96 1.48
C GLU A 39 -23.70 -1.61 2.21
N GLU A 40 -23.05 -1.50 3.38
CA GLU A 40 -23.00 -0.27 4.16
C GLU A 40 -22.24 0.84 3.42
N ALA A 41 -21.09 0.53 2.82
CA ALA A 41 -20.35 1.48 1.99
C ALA A 41 -21.18 1.97 0.80
N LEU A 42 -21.90 1.06 0.11
CA LEU A 42 -22.79 1.42 -1.00
C LEU A 42 -23.99 2.25 -0.54
N ARG A 43 -24.52 1.98 0.66
CA ARG A 43 -25.59 2.76 1.29
C ARG A 43 -25.11 4.17 1.59
N GLY A 44 -23.91 4.32 2.16
CA GLY A 44 -23.25 5.61 2.39
C GLY A 44 -23.01 6.39 1.10
N LEU A 45 -22.52 5.74 0.04
CA LEU A 45 -22.31 6.35 -1.27
C LEU A 45 -23.61 6.84 -1.91
N ARG A 46 -24.70 6.08 -1.79
CA ARG A 46 -26.03 6.45 -2.29
C ARG A 46 -26.67 7.57 -1.48
N ALA A 47 -26.42 7.62 -0.18
CA ALA A 47 -26.93 8.68 0.70
C ALA A 47 -26.11 9.98 0.61
N GLY A 48 -24.87 9.91 0.12
CA GLY A 48 -23.97 11.04 -0.06
C GLY A 48 -24.22 11.85 -1.35
N PRO A 49 -23.49 12.96 -1.54
CA PRO A 49 -23.66 13.89 -2.69
C PRO A 49 -23.32 13.27 -4.06
N LEU A 50 -22.78 12.05 -4.08
CA LEU A 50 -22.47 11.28 -5.28
C LEU A 50 -23.59 10.30 -5.68
N GLY A 51 -24.58 10.07 -4.80
CA GLY A 51 -25.69 9.13 -5.03
C GLY A 51 -26.52 9.46 -6.26
N ASP A 52 -26.81 10.74 -6.47
CA ASP A 52 -27.56 11.23 -7.65
C ASP A 52 -26.76 11.07 -8.95
N ARG A 53 -25.42 11.13 -8.88
CA ARG A 53 -24.55 10.96 -10.06
C ARG A 53 -24.36 9.48 -10.43
N LEU A 54 -24.23 8.61 -9.45
CA LEU A 54 -24.08 7.15 -9.63
C LEU A 54 -25.37 6.47 -10.11
N THR A 55 -26.53 7.03 -9.80
CA THR A 55 -27.85 6.50 -10.22
C THR A 55 -28.33 7.08 -11.55
N SER A 56 -27.74 8.19 -12.01
CA SER A 56 -28.07 8.74 -13.33
C SER A 56 -27.54 7.83 -14.45
N ALA A 57 -28.37 7.57 -15.45
CA ALA A 57 -27.99 6.79 -16.64
C ALA A 57 -26.78 7.38 -17.40
N ALA A 58 -26.38 8.63 -17.12
CA ALA A 58 -25.22 9.30 -17.68
C ALA A 58 -23.87 8.77 -17.17
N ALA A 59 -23.82 8.03 -16.06
CA ALA A 59 -22.59 7.45 -15.52
C ALA A 59 -22.09 6.20 -16.28
N ARG A 60 -22.81 5.75 -17.32
CA ARG A 60 -22.46 4.57 -18.13
C ARG A 60 -21.78 4.89 -19.46
N ALA A 61 -21.50 6.16 -19.75
CA ALA A 61 -20.69 6.50 -20.91
C ALA A 61 -19.20 6.24 -20.61
N PRO A 62 -18.43 5.61 -21.52
CA PRO A 62 -16.99 5.51 -21.37
C PRO A 62 -16.41 6.93 -21.26
N LEU A 63 -15.50 7.13 -20.30
CA LEU A 63 -14.77 8.39 -20.14
C LEU A 63 -14.01 8.68 -21.44
N HIS A 64 -14.56 9.56 -22.28
CA HIS A 64 -13.88 10.03 -23.48
C HIS A 64 -12.66 10.85 -23.06
N VAL A 65 -11.49 10.37 -23.50
CA VAL A 65 -10.21 11.08 -23.50
C VAL A 65 -10.42 12.43 -24.16
N PHE A 66 -10.19 13.52 -23.43
CA PHE A 66 -10.14 14.86 -24.02
C PHE A 66 -8.81 15.01 -24.77
N THR A 67 -8.87 14.88 -26.10
CA THR A 67 -7.85 15.41 -27.01
C THR A 67 -8.10 16.90 -27.26
N THR A 68 -7.01 17.67 -27.21
CA THR A 68 -6.92 19.10 -27.49
C THR A 68 -7.45 19.49 -28.87
N VAL A 69 -8.34 20.48 -28.95
CA VAL A 69 -8.51 21.35 -30.12
C VAL A 69 -8.79 22.77 -29.62
N GLY A 70 -8.01 23.73 -30.11
CA GLY A 70 -8.14 25.14 -29.78
C GLY A 70 -9.35 25.81 -30.44
N LEU A 71 -9.77 26.91 -29.86
CA LEU A 71 -10.58 27.93 -30.51
C LEU A 71 -10.29 29.28 -29.85
N ASP A 72 -9.97 30.24 -30.71
CA ASP A 72 -9.70 31.65 -30.44
C ASP A 72 -10.88 32.35 -29.75
N THR A 73 -10.59 33.03 -28.64
CA THR A 73 -11.42 34.13 -28.16
C THR A 73 -10.51 35.21 -27.54
N PRO A 74 -10.62 36.49 -27.92
CA PRO A 74 -9.78 37.54 -27.34
C PRO A 74 -10.18 37.86 -25.89
N PRO A 75 -9.23 38.27 -25.04
CA PRO A 75 -9.46 38.49 -23.61
C PRO A 75 -10.11 39.86 -23.33
N PRO A 76 -11.04 39.97 -22.35
CA PRO A 76 -11.46 41.25 -21.80
C PRO A 76 -10.39 41.84 -20.83
N PRO A 77 -10.40 43.17 -20.60
CA PRO A 77 -9.26 43.89 -20.06
C PRO A 77 -9.02 43.69 -18.56
N ALA A 78 -7.76 43.86 -18.18
CA ALA A 78 -7.19 43.71 -16.85
C ALA A 78 -7.93 44.54 -15.79
N GLY A 79 -8.56 43.84 -14.85
CA GLY A 79 -9.02 44.35 -13.56
C GLY A 79 -8.35 43.55 -12.45
N ALA A 80 -7.73 44.26 -11.51
CA ALA A 80 -6.89 43.72 -10.45
C ALA A 80 -7.62 42.70 -9.56
N HIS A 81 -7.14 41.46 -9.55
CA HIS A 81 -7.39 40.49 -8.49
C HIS A 81 -6.07 40.04 -7.89
N ALA A 82 -5.98 40.25 -6.57
CA ALA A 82 -4.86 39.91 -5.69
C ALA A 82 -4.41 38.44 -5.84
N PRO A 83 -3.12 38.13 -5.56
CA PRO A 83 -2.61 36.77 -5.71
C PRO A 83 -3.36 35.79 -4.80
N CYS A 84 -4.18 34.93 -5.41
CA CYS A 84 -4.72 33.76 -4.74
C CYS A 84 -3.54 32.84 -4.34
N ALA A 85 -3.35 32.69 -3.05
CA ALA A 85 -2.51 31.65 -2.48
C ALA A 85 -2.96 30.28 -3.02
N PRO A 86 -2.02 29.35 -3.30
CA PRO A 86 -2.38 28.02 -3.80
C PRO A 86 -3.30 27.30 -2.79
N PRO A 87 -4.29 26.53 -3.26
CA PRO A 87 -5.19 25.79 -2.38
C PRO A 87 -4.38 24.82 -1.53
N LYS A 88 -4.57 24.91 -0.22
CA LYS A 88 -4.03 23.98 0.78
C LYS A 88 -4.69 22.61 0.53
N GLU A 89 -3.95 21.68 -0.05
CA GLU A 89 -4.40 20.28 -0.19
C GLU A 89 -4.85 19.77 1.19
N PRO A 90 -6.06 19.19 1.31
CA PRO A 90 -6.47 18.57 2.55
C PRO A 90 -5.54 17.39 2.82
N ALA A 91 -4.88 17.42 3.97
CA ALA A 91 -4.06 16.30 4.43
C ALA A 91 -4.93 15.03 4.46
N PRO A 92 -4.44 13.89 3.97
CA PRO A 92 -5.15 12.64 4.14
C PRO A 92 -5.30 12.38 5.64
N GLU A 93 -6.52 12.11 6.08
CA GLU A 93 -6.83 11.65 7.44
C GLU A 93 -6.11 10.32 7.64
N GLY A 94 -4.86 10.40 8.11
CA GLY A 94 -4.01 9.24 8.33
C GLY A 94 -4.63 8.35 9.38
N ARG A 95 -4.53 7.03 9.17
CA ARG A 95 -4.68 6.02 10.23
C ARG A 95 -3.61 6.27 11.31
N GLY A 96 -3.86 7.22 12.20
CA GLY A 96 -3.11 7.44 13.43
C GLY A 96 -3.49 6.39 14.46
N GLY A 97 -3.02 5.16 14.27
CA GLY A 97 -3.02 4.10 15.27
C GLY A 97 -1.58 3.83 15.70
N ALA A 98 -1.37 3.36 16.93
CA ALA A 98 -0.07 3.15 17.59
C ALA A 98 0.77 2.00 16.99
N GLY A 99 0.92 2.01 15.66
CA GLY A 99 1.74 1.12 14.87
C GLY A 99 2.98 1.84 14.34
N CYS A 100 3.98 1.06 13.95
CA CYS A 100 5.19 1.60 13.37
C CYS A 100 4.91 2.12 11.95
N GLU A 101 4.86 3.44 11.77
CA GLU A 101 4.71 4.05 10.44
C GLU A 101 5.89 3.72 9.51
N ARG A 102 7.08 3.58 10.10
CA ARG A 102 8.33 3.26 9.42
C ARG A 102 9.18 2.32 10.25
N CYS A 103 9.34 1.09 9.76
CA CYS A 103 10.06 0.03 10.47
C CYS A 103 11.08 -0.65 9.55
N LEU A 104 12.14 -1.19 10.15
CA LEU A 104 13.01 -2.16 9.50
C LEU A 104 12.60 -3.55 9.97
N LEU A 105 12.41 -4.45 9.02
CA LEU A 105 12.21 -5.86 9.25
C LEU A 105 13.47 -6.59 8.82
N TRP A 106 14.10 -7.25 9.77
CA TRP A 106 15.22 -8.16 9.54
C TRP A 106 14.70 -9.58 9.54
N VAL A 107 15.01 -10.34 8.50
CA VAL A 107 14.63 -11.74 8.37
C VAL A 107 15.89 -12.56 8.15
N ASP A 108 16.17 -13.45 9.09
CA ASP A 108 17.41 -14.22 9.09
C ASP A 108 17.49 -15.13 7.87
N GLY A 109 18.63 -15.07 7.17
CA GLY A 109 18.87 -15.83 5.94
C GLY A 109 18.09 -15.34 4.71
N VAL A 110 17.29 -14.27 4.82
CA VAL A 110 16.53 -13.69 3.69
C VAL A 110 16.97 -12.27 3.38
N GLY A 111 17.07 -11.40 4.38
CA GLY A 111 17.53 -10.01 4.22
C GLY A 111 16.75 -9.00 5.05
N SER A 112 16.94 -7.73 4.70
CA SER A 112 16.39 -6.57 5.39
C SER A 112 15.39 -5.82 4.50
N PHE A 113 14.30 -5.37 5.11
CA PHE A 113 13.18 -4.73 4.42
C PHE A 113 12.80 -3.42 5.14
N LEU A 114 12.54 -2.36 4.39
CA LEU A 114 11.96 -1.13 4.92
C LEU A 114 10.45 -1.19 4.76
N LEU A 115 9.71 -1.17 5.87
CA LEU A 115 8.25 -1.15 5.90
C LEU A 115 7.79 0.30 6.05
N LEU A 116 6.90 0.74 5.16
CA LEU A 116 6.27 2.05 5.17
C LEU A 116 4.76 1.86 5.15
N ALA A 117 4.10 2.20 6.25
CA ALA A 117 2.65 2.13 6.39
C ALA A 117 1.86 3.32 5.82
N PRO A 118 2.39 4.56 5.74
CA PRO A 118 1.64 5.70 5.23
C PRO A 118 1.11 5.50 3.81
N ASP A 119 -0.06 6.08 3.53
CA ASP A 119 -0.66 6.05 2.20
C ASP A 119 0.07 6.98 1.20
N CYS A 120 0.84 7.95 1.67
CA CYS A 120 1.71 8.76 0.83
C CYS A 120 3.18 8.53 1.20
N VAL A 121 3.94 8.01 0.25
CA VAL A 121 5.36 7.71 0.40
C VAL A 121 6.17 8.51 -0.60
N THR A 122 7.13 9.28 -0.09
CA THR A 122 8.02 10.11 -0.92
C THR A 122 9.31 9.36 -1.30
N ILE A 123 9.72 9.49 -2.56
CA ILE A 123 10.98 8.96 -3.09
C ILE A 123 11.86 10.13 -3.50
N GLY A 124 13.13 10.12 -3.10
CA GLY A 124 14.06 11.18 -3.45
C GLY A 124 15.49 10.90 -3.03
N ARG A 125 16.34 11.90 -3.18
CA ARG A 125 17.78 11.80 -2.93
C ARG A 125 18.12 11.72 -1.45
N ALA A 126 18.99 10.77 -1.10
CA ALA A 126 19.60 10.65 0.22
C ALA A 126 20.40 11.90 0.59
N GLY A 127 20.36 12.30 1.86
CA GLY A 127 21.01 13.51 2.36
C GLY A 127 20.36 14.84 1.91
N SER A 128 19.20 14.82 1.24
CA SER A 128 18.45 16.04 0.96
C SER A 128 17.75 16.58 2.20
N SER A 129 17.56 17.91 2.27
CA SER A 129 16.85 18.56 3.38
C SER A 129 15.38 18.15 3.49
N ALA A 130 14.80 17.65 2.39
CA ALA A 130 13.41 17.20 2.33
C ALA A 130 13.16 15.85 3.03
N ARG A 131 14.22 15.06 3.30
CA ARG A 131 14.16 13.79 4.03
C ARG A 131 13.07 12.84 3.51
N PRO A 132 13.16 12.39 2.24
CA PRO A 132 12.17 11.50 1.66
C PRO A 132 12.06 10.20 2.45
N ASP A 133 10.89 9.56 2.39
CA ASP A 133 10.64 8.29 3.05
C ASP A 133 11.56 7.19 2.49
N ILE A 134 11.68 7.16 1.16
CA ILE A 134 12.61 6.32 0.42
C ILE A 134 13.74 7.22 -0.08
N ALA A 135 14.81 7.26 0.71
CA ALA A 135 16.03 8.00 0.41
C ALA A 135 16.98 7.12 -0.41
N LEU A 136 17.16 7.46 -1.70
CA LEU A 136 18.00 6.74 -2.65
C LEU A 136 19.34 7.46 -2.83
N SER A 137 20.43 6.69 -2.84
CA SER A 137 21.76 7.15 -3.23
C SER A 137 21.86 7.27 -4.75
N ALA A 138 21.12 8.23 -5.32
CA ALA A 138 20.99 8.45 -6.75
C ALA A 138 21.02 9.94 -7.09
N ASP A 139 21.38 10.24 -8.34
CA ASP A 139 21.33 11.59 -8.90
C ASP A 139 19.89 11.96 -9.29
N ILE A 140 19.09 12.27 -8.27
CA ILE A 140 17.68 12.66 -8.38
C ILE A 140 17.39 13.87 -7.48
N GLU A 141 16.18 14.41 -7.58
CA GLU A 141 15.75 15.52 -6.74
C GLU A 141 15.53 15.11 -5.28
N GLY A 142 15.52 16.08 -4.37
CA GLY A 142 15.28 15.82 -2.94
C GLY A 142 13.94 15.14 -2.68
N VAL A 143 12.90 15.52 -3.42
CA VAL A 143 11.65 14.76 -3.57
C VAL A 143 11.38 14.63 -5.06
N HIS A 144 11.64 13.46 -5.60
CA HIS A 144 11.59 13.23 -7.04
C HIS A 144 10.26 12.61 -7.50
N ALA A 145 9.65 11.78 -6.65
CA ALA A 145 8.34 11.19 -6.92
C ALA A 145 7.59 10.88 -5.61
N GLN A 146 6.28 10.68 -5.73
CA GLN A 146 5.43 10.22 -4.64
C GLN A 146 4.66 8.99 -5.10
N VAL A 147 4.53 8.02 -4.20
CA VAL A 147 3.66 6.86 -4.36
C VAL A 147 2.49 7.05 -3.41
N LEU A 148 1.29 7.14 -3.97
CA LEU A 148 0.03 7.40 -3.28
C LEU A 148 -0.81 6.14 -3.32
N ARG A 149 -1.24 5.64 -2.17
CA ARG A 149 -2.23 4.59 -2.06
C ARG A 149 -3.61 5.20 -1.87
N VAL A 150 -4.53 4.91 -2.76
CA VAL A 150 -5.93 5.37 -2.73
C VAL A 150 -6.81 4.17 -3.05
N ASP A 151 -7.77 3.86 -2.18
CA ASP A 151 -8.70 2.74 -2.37
C ASP A 151 -8.00 1.41 -2.75
N HIS A 152 -6.88 1.10 -2.06
CA HIS A 152 -6.04 -0.08 -2.30
C HIS A 152 -5.26 -0.10 -3.63
N GLU A 153 -5.36 0.95 -4.43
CA GLU A 153 -4.60 1.14 -5.66
C GLU A 153 -3.43 2.09 -5.45
N TYR A 154 -2.39 1.95 -6.28
CA TYR A 154 -1.17 2.74 -6.17
C TYR A 154 -1.00 3.69 -7.35
N PHE A 155 -0.83 4.98 -7.07
CA PHE A 155 -0.56 6.02 -8.05
C PHE A 155 0.85 6.55 -7.88
N LEU A 156 1.59 6.64 -8.97
CA LEU A 156 2.84 7.37 -9.05
C LEU A 156 2.56 8.82 -9.46
N ALA A 157 3.04 9.77 -8.66
CA ALA A 157 3.01 11.20 -8.93
C ALA A 157 4.45 11.75 -8.98
N PRO A 158 5.05 11.85 -10.18
CA PRO A 158 6.37 12.43 -10.37
C PRO A 158 6.42 13.93 -10.03
N ARG A 159 7.56 14.37 -9.48
CA ARG A 159 7.93 15.79 -9.39
C ARG A 159 9.09 16.16 -10.31
N GLY A 160 9.93 15.17 -10.64
CA GLY A 160 10.97 15.26 -11.67
C GLY A 160 10.73 14.30 -12.84
N PRO A 161 11.72 14.15 -13.74
CA PRO A 161 11.62 13.26 -14.90
C PRO A 161 11.53 11.79 -14.49
N VAL A 162 10.38 11.18 -14.74
CA VAL A 162 10.10 9.77 -14.45
C VAL A 162 9.48 9.09 -15.66
N THR A 163 9.94 7.86 -15.93
CA THR A 163 9.30 6.99 -16.93
C THR A 163 8.79 5.71 -16.28
N VAL A 164 7.66 5.20 -16.77
CA VAL A 164 7.12 3.88 -16.39
C VAL A 164 7.05 3.04 -17.65
N ASN A 165 7.75 1.90 -17.65
CA ASN A 165 7.90 1.02 -18.82
C ASN A 165 8.35 1.78 -20.08
N GLY A 166 9.26 2.76 -19.92
CA GLY A 166 9.81 3.59 -21.00
C GLY A 166 8.95 4.78 -21.42
N ALA A 167 7.74 4.95 -20.88
CA ALA A 167 6.88 6.10 -21.19
C ALA A 167 6.99 7.19 -20.10
N SER A 168 7.17 8.45 -20.50
CA SER A 168 7.12 9.59 -19.57
C SER A 168 5.71 9.78 -19.01
N VAL A 169 5.59 10.04 -17.71
CA VAL A 169 4.30 10.11 -17.01
C VAL A 169 4.22 11.33 -16.09
N SER A 170 3.01 11.89 -15.95
CA SER A 170 2.69 12.95 -14.99
C SER A 170 1.87 12.44 -13.79
N ARG A 171 1.04 11.43 -14.01
CA ARG A 171 0.39 10.61 -12.97
C ARG A 171 0.06 9.25 -13.58
N ARG A 172 0.33 8.15 -12.88
CA ARG A 172 0.04 6.80 -13.40
C ARG A 172 -0.40 5.84 -12.31
N LEU A 173 -1.47 5.08 -12.60
CA LEU A 173 -1.82 3.88 -11.84
C LEU A 173 -0.76 2.80 -12.08
N LEU A 174 -0.19 2.28 -11.00
CA LEU A 174 0.85 1.25 -11.02
C LEU A 174 0.25 -0.14 -11.02
N ALA A 175 0.80 -1.02 -11.85
CA ALA A 175 0.46 -2.44 -11.93
C ALA A 175 1.66 -3.33 -11.58
N ASP A 176 1.40 -4.56 -11.13
CA ASP A 176 2.48 -5.53 -10.85
C ASP A 176 3.42 -5.68 -12.05
N GLY A 177 4.72 -5.55 -11.78
CA GLY A 177 5.77 -5.65 -12.79
C GLY A 177 6.17 -4.32 -13.42
N ASP A 178 5.48 -3.21 -13.13
CA ASP A 178 5.83 -1.90 -13.68
C ASP A 178 7.26 -1.50 -13.30
N GLN A 179 8.05 -1.17 -14.32
CA GLN A 179 9.40 -0.65 -14.16
C GLN A 179 9.36 0.87 -14.13
N ILE A 180 9.70 1.45 -12.98
CA ILE A 180 9.74 2.88 -12.73
C ILE A 180 11.19 3.33 -12.83
N VAL A 181 11.50 4.27 -13.72
CA VAL A 181 12.84 4.84 -13.87
C VAL A 181 12.81 6.32 -13.47
N LEU A 182 13.56 6.65 -12.42
CA LEU A 182 13.73 7.99 -11.85
C LEU A 182 15.03 8.62 -12.39
N GLY A 183 14.97 9.88 -12.83
CA GLY A 183 16.16 10.62 -13.29
C GLY A 183 16.90 9.96 -14.47
N GLY A 184 16.24 9.09 -15.24
CA GLY A 184 16.79 8.42 -16.41
C GLY A 184 17.77 7.26 -16.14
N ARG A 185 18.14 6.97 -14.89
CA ARG A 185 19.08 5.88 -14.55
C ARG A 185 18.65 4.99 -13.38
N SER A 186 17.87 5.53 -12.45
CA SER A 186 17.51 4.81 -11.23
C SER A 186 16.22 4.05 -11.44
N ALA A 187 16.34 2.79 -11.83
CA ALA A 187 15.20 1.90 -12.05
C ALA A 187 14.77 1.21 -10.74
N LEU A 188 13.48 1.01 -10.56
CA LEU A 188 12.90 0.17 -9.51
C LEU A 188 11.67 -0.55 -10.08
N THR A 189 11.33 -1.72 -9.55
CA THR A 189 10.19 -2.49 -10.04
C THR A 189 9.10 -2.54 -8.98
N PHE A 190 7.90 -2.10 -9.35
CA PHE A 190 6.72 -2.18 -8.50
C PHE A 190 6.11 -3.58 -8.58
N ARG A 191 5.80 -4.17 -7.43
CA ARG A 191 5.24 -5.52 -7.33
C ARG A 191 4.02 -5.56 -6.42
N LEU A 192 3.03 -6.35 -6.80
CA LEU A 192 1.87 -6.74 -5.98
C LEU A 192 1.84 -8.26 -5.88
N PRO A 193 2.56 -8.85 -4.89
CA PRO A 193 2.77 -10.30 -4.84
C PRO A 193 1.49 -11.12 -4.60
N THR A 194 0.46 -10.52 -4.02
CA THR A 194 -0.80 -11.19 -3.68
C THR A 194 -1.99 -10.28 -3.97
N ALA A 195 -3.10 -10.88 -4.42
CA ALA A 195 -4.37 -10.16 -4.57
C ALA A 195 -5.15 -10.01 -3.25
N LEU A 196 -4.73 -10.72 -2.19
CA LEU A 196 -5.41 -10.72 -0.89
C LEU A 196 -4.99 -9.56 0.02
N SER A 197 -4.00 -8.78 -0.39
CA SER A 197 -3.52 -7.61 0.33
C SER A 197 -3.00 -6.60 -0.67
N SER A 198 -3.33 -5.32 -0.47
CA SER A 198 -2.72 -4.23 -1.22
C SER A 198 -1.35 -3.85 -0.68
N THR A 199 -0.65 -4.73 0.04
CA THR A 199 0.75 -4.49 0.40
C THR A 199 1.61 -4.64 -0.86
N ALA A 200 2.18 -3.54 -1.33
CA ALA A 200 3.07 -3.53 -2.48
C ALA A 200 4.55 -3.61 -2.08
N MET A 201 5.39 -3.98 -3.04
CA MET A 201 6.84 -3.99 -2.87
C MET A 201 7.50 -3.17 -3.97
N LEU A 202 8.61 -2.51 -3.62
CA LEU A 202 9.52 -1.88 -4.57
C LEU A 202 10.84 -2.64 -4.54
N ASP A 203 11.09 -3.37 -5.63
CA ASP A 203 12.35 -4.05 -5.87
C ASP A 203 13.41 -3.07 -6.34
N LEU A 204 14.55 -3.07 -5.66
CA LEU A 204 15.71 -2.24 -5.98
C LEU A 204 16.72 -3.11 -6.73
N PRO A 205 17.14 -2.74 -7.95
CA PRO A 205 18.17 -3.48 -8.66
C PRO A 205 19.54 -3.29 -7.98
N ALA A 206 20.47 -4.18 -8.29
CA ALA A 206 21.85 -4.08 -7.81
C ALA A 206 22.45 -2.70 -8.18
N GLY A 207 22.96 -1.99 -7.17
CA GLY A 207 23.54 -0.65 -7.32
C GLY A 207 22.64 0.50 -6.89
N LEU A 208 21.32 0.30 -6.76
CA LEU A 208 20.43 1.29 -6.17
C LEU A 208 20.30 1.03 -4.67
N GLN A 209 21.03 1.80 -3.87
CA GLN A 209 21.08 1.65 -2.42
C GLN A 209 20.21 2.69 -1.71
N LEU A 210 19.57 2.27 -0.63
CA LEU A 210 19.06 3.18 0.39
C LEU A 210 20.17 3.51 1.38
N ALA A 211 19.97 4.57 2.17
CA ALA A 211 20.88 4.97 3.25
C ALA A 211 21.15 3.88 4.31
N ARG A 212 20.30 2.85 4.36
CA ARG A 212 20.52 1.62 5.14
C ARG A 212 20.58 0.47 4.15
N ASP A 213 21.39 -0.55 4.43
CA ASP A 213 21.46 -1.80 3.66
C ASP A 213 20.11 -2.52 3.70
N VAL A 214 19.15 -2.02 2.92
CA VAL A 214 17.79 -2.48 2.78
C VAL A 214 17.68 -3.05 1.38
N SER A 215 17.38 -4.34 1.29
CA SER A 215 17.30 -5.03 -0.01
C SER A 215 16.02 -4.67 -0.78
N ARG A 216 14.95 -4.29 -0.08
CA ARG A 216 13.63 -4.04 -0.68
C ARG A 216 12.77 -3.14 0.20
N VAL A 217 11.94 -2.30 -0.43
CA VAL A 217 10.94 -1.49 0.29
C VAL A 217 9.56 -2.16 0.19
N ILE A 218 8.82 -2.13 1.28
CA ILE A 218 7.47 -2.67 1.41
C ILE A 218 6.54 -1.52 1.76
N LEU A 219 5.57 -1.26 0.88
CA LEU A 219 4.49 -0.31 1.09
C LEU A 219 3.37 -1.08 1.81
N LEU A 220 3.45 -1.13 3.13
CA LEU A 220 2.61 -1.96 3.97
C LEU A 220 1.19 -1.38 4.03
N ASP A 221 0.19 -2.21 3.71
CA ASP A 221 -1.21 -1.91 4.00
C ASP A 221 -1.62 -2.55 5.34
N GLN A 222 -2.17 -3.77 5.30
CA GLN A 222 -2.64 -4.46 6.50
C GLN A 222 -1.88 -5.75 6.78
N HIS A 223 -1.48 -6.48 5.74
CA HIS A 223 -0.90 -7.81 5.89
C HIS A 223 0.38 -7.96 5.09
N LEU A 224 1.37 -8.58 5.71
CA LEU A 224 2.59 -9.08 5.11
C LEU A 224 2.62 -10.59 5.26
N VAL A 225 3.03 -11.29 4.22
CA VAL A 225 2.98 -12.76 4.17
C VAL A 225 4.38 -13.28 3.89
N PHE A 226 4.89 -14.11 4.78
CA PHE A 226 6.06 -14.94 4.59
C PHE A 226 5.63 -16.32 4.14
N GLY A 227 6.36 -16.94 3.22
CA GLY A 227 6.04 -18.30 2.81
C GLY A 227 6.96 -18.85 1.72
N PRO A 228 6.70 -20.09 1.28
CA PRO A 228 7.38 -20.65 0.13
C PRO A 228 7.09 -19.80 -1.13
N ARG A 229 7.99 -19.86 -2.13
CA ARG A 229 7.90 -19.02 -3.34
C ARG A 229 6.52 -19.10 -3.98
N GLY A 230 5.96 -17.95 -4.35
CA GLY A 230 4.64 -17.81 -4.99
C GLY A 230 3.56 -17.32 -4.03
N ARG A 231 3.00 -16.13 -4.30
CA ARG A 231 1.95 -15.45 -3.50
C ARG A 231 2.34 -15.14 -2.04
N ALA A 232 3.63 -14.92 -1.79
CA ALA A 232 4.15 -14.39 -0.55
C ALA A 232 4.92 -13.09 -0.85
N HIS A 233 4.89 -12.15 0.09
CA HIS A 233 5.64 -10.91 -0.02
C HIS A 233 7.13 -11.18 0.22
N ILE A 234 7.44 -11.93 1.27
CA ILE A 234 8.80 -12.34 1.60
C ILE A 234 8.90 -13.86 1.41
N ALA A 235 9.72 -14.26 0.44
CA ALA A 235 9.99 -15.66 0.20
C ALA A 235 10.95 -16.20 1.26
N ALA A 236 10.51 -17.18 2.03
CA ALA A 236 11.32 -17.89 3.01
C ALA A 236 11.26 -19.38 2.67
N ALA A 237 12.30 -19.88 1.99
CA ALA A 237 12.31 -21.24 1.44
C ALA A 237 12.23 -22.35 2.50
N GLY A 238 12.64 -22.05 3.74
CA GLY A 238 12.54 -22.99 4.86
C GLY A 238 11.13 -23.17 5.42
N LEU A 239 10.16 -22.34 5.02
CA LEU A 239 8.77 -22.43 5.53
C LEU A 239 7.95 -23.44 4.73
N ALA A 240 7.39 -24.44 5.43
CA ALA A 240 6.36 -25.32 4.89
C ALA A 240 5.00 -24.61 4.80
N GLU A 241 4.70 -23.75 5.78
CA GLU A 241 3.43 -23.03 5.91
C GLU A 241 3.65 -21.52 5.96
N ARG A 242 2.62 -20.75 5.59
CA ARG A 242 2.70 -19.30 5.59
C ARG A 242 2.69 -18.72 7.01
N VAL A 243 3.45 -17.65 7.20
CA VAL A 243 3.40 -16.79 8.38
C VAL A 243 2.84 -15.44 7.95
N VAL A 244 1.85 -14.91 8.68
CA VAL A 244 1.19 -13.64 8.37
C VAL A 244 1.52 -12.65 9.47
N LEU A 245 2.08 -11.52 9.09
CA LEU A 245 2.30 -10.36 9.94
C LEU A 245 1.28 -9.29 9.59
N SER A 246 0.45 -8.91 10.54
CA SER A 246 -0.61 -7.93 10.36
C SER A 246 -0.32 -6.66 11.14
N LEU A 247 -0.62 -5.51 10.57
CA LEU A 247 -0.60 -4.23 11.25
C LEU A 247 -2.01 -3.88 11.71
N GLY A 248 -2.21 -3.77 13.02
CA GLY A 248 -3.46 -3.33 13.63
C GLY A 248 -3.29 -2.03 14.42
N ALA A 249 -4.36 -1.61 15.10
CA ALA A 249 -4.37 -0.40 15.92
C ALA A 249 -3.32 -0.41 17.05
N ASN A 250 -3.00 -1.62 17.56
CA ASN A 250 -2.08 -1.83 18.69
C ASN A 250 -0.67 -2.27 18.22
N GLY A 251 -0.35 -2.09 16.94
CA GLY A 251 0.94 -2.49 16.37
C GLY A 251 0.87 -3.83 15.63
N PHE A 252 1.99 -4.55 15.63
CA PHE A 252 2.14 -5.75 14.82
C PHE A 252 1.65 -7.00 15.53
N ARG A 253 0.99 -7.88 14.78
CA ARG A 253 0.56 -9.20 15.23
C ARG A 253 1.02 -10.24 14.24
N CYS A 254 1.63 -11.31 14.72
CA CYS A 254 2.08 -12.44 13.92
C CYS A 254 1.14 -13.62 14.12
N ARG A 255 0.78 -14.28 13.02
CA ARG A 255 0.05 -15.55 13.01
C ARG A 255 0.82 -16.57 12.19
N ALA A 256 1.01 -17.75 12.76
CA ALA A 256 1.71 -18.87 12.12
C ALA A 256 1.02 -20.20 12.44
N HIS A 257 1.28 -21.22 11.62
CA HIS A 257 0.83 -22.58 11.95
C HIS A 257 1.62 -23.18 13.12
N ALA A 258 2.93 -22.87 13.21
CA ALA A 258 3.78 -23.26 14.33
C ALA A 258 3.58 -22.33 15.53
N PRO A 259 3.83 -22.79 16.77
CA PRO A 259 3.92 -21.91 17.94
C PRO A 259 4.98 -20.82 17.73
N LEU A 260 4.68 -19.62 18.19
CA LEU A 260 5.58 -18.47 18.12
C LEU A 260 6.47 -18.43 19.37
N VAL A 261 7.71 -17.99 19.24
CA VAL A 261 8.56 -17.61 20.38
C VAL A 261 8.89 -16.14 20.22
N VAL A 262 8.59 -15.33 21.25
CA VAL A 262 8.81 -13.88 21.23
C VAL A 262 9.74 -13.52 22.38
N GLY A 263 10.96 -13.09 22.05
CA GLY A 263 11.99 -12.77 23.04
C GLY A 263 12.35 -13.97 23.92
N GLY A 264 12.36 -15.18 23.34
CA GLY A 264 12.63 -16.43 24.06
C GLY A 264 11.43 -17.00 24.85
N ALA A 265 10.32 -16.27 24.98
CA ALA A 265 9.13 -16.77 25.65
C ALA A 265 8.18 -17.46 24.65
N PRO A 266 7.76 -18.71 24.89
CA PRO A 266 6.78 -19.36 24.02
C PRO A 266 5.44 -18.63 24.10
N ARG A 267 4.86 -18.44 22.92
CA ARG A 267 3.53 -17.89 22.68
C ARG A 267 2.72 -18.91 21.89
N GLY A 268 1.42 -18.64 21.76
CA GLY A 268 0.54 -19.44 20.92
C GLY A 268 0.87 -19.30 19.43
N ARG A 269 -0.11 -19.59 18.58
CA ARG A 269 -0.01 -19.45 17.12
C ARG A 269 -0.35 -18.05 16.61
N ASP A 270 -0.77 -17.17 17.50
CA ASP A 270 -1.15 -15.78 17.26
C ASP A 270 -0.62 -14.97 18.45
N ALA A 271 0.20 -13.96 18.18
CA ALA A 271 0.81 -13.14 19.22
C ALA A 271 1.11 -11.72 18.73
N GLU A 272 1.04 -10.77 19.64
CA GLU A 272 1.53 -9.41 19.41
C GLU A 272 3.06 -9.39 19.38
N ILE A 273 3.61 -8.61 18.46
CA ILE A 273 5.03 -8.53 18.19
C ILE A 273 5.56 -7.16 18.63
N PRO A 274 6.32 -7.10 19.73
CA PRO A 274 6.99 -5.88 20.13
C PRO A 274 8.16 -5.54 19.20
N LEU A 275 8.44 -4.25 19.05
CA LEU A 275 9.62 -3.79 18.33
C LEU A 275 10.89 -4.07 19.14
N GLY A 276 11.99 -4.38 18.46
CA GLY A 276 13.31 -4.66 19.02
C GLY A 276 13.48 -6.08 19.55
N VAL A 277 12.47 -6.92 19.46
CA VAL A 277 12.48 -8.27 20.04
C VAL A 277 12.48 -9.32 18.92
N PRO A 278 13.35 -10.34 18.98
CA PRO A 278 13.36 -11.42 18.01
C PRO A 278 12.11 -12.28 18.14
N VAL A 279 11.58 -12.69 16.98
CA VAL A 279 10.41 -13.56 16.84
C VAL A 279 10.81 -14.78 16.03
N GLU A 280 10.51 -15.95 16.58
CA GLU A 280 10.69 -17.23 15.91
C GLU A 280 9.33 -17.84 15.58
N ALA A 281 9.15 -18.26 14.34
CA ALA A 281 7.96 -18.92 13.82
C ALA A 281 8.38 -20.18 13.05
N GLY A 282 8.65 -21.26 13.77
CA GLY A 282 9.28 -22.46 13.20
C GLY A 282 10.71 -22.13 12.72
N PRO A 283 11.06 -22.39 11.45
CA PRO A 283 12.41 -22.09 10.93
C PRO A 283 12.61 -20.62 10.51
N LEU A 284 11.59 -19.77 10.64
CA LEU A 284 11.69 -18.34 10.33
C LEU A 284 12.02 -17.57 11.61
N THR A 285 13.11 -16.82 11.59
CA THR A 285 13.45 -15.83 12.63
C THR A 285 13.44 -14.43 12.02
N PHE A 286 12.78 -13.49 12.68
CA PHE A 286 12.75 -12.10 12.25
C PHE A 286 12.69 -11.13 13.43
N THR A 287 13.09 -9.89 13.18
CA THR A 287 13.01 -8.79 14.16
C THR A 287 12.47 -7.54 13.48
N LEU A 288 11.51 -6.87 14.13
CA LEU A 288 11.01 -5.55 13.71
C LEU A 288 11.65 -4.48 14.58
N THR A 289 12.26 -3.46 13.97
CA THR A 289 12.84 -2.32 14.71
C THR A 289 12.29 -1.02 14.15
N SER A 290 12.08 -0.02 15.00
CA SER A 290 11.76 1.34 14.53
C SER A 290 12.86 1.86 13.61
N ALA A 291 12.49 2.53 12.52
CA ALA A 291 13.43 3.17 11.62
C ALA A 291 13.14 4.67 11.54
N PRO A 292 13.92 5.53 12.21
CA PRO A 292 13.75 6.97 12.05
C PRO A 292 14.06 7.38 10.60
N ARG A 293 13.38 8.44 10.14
CA ARG A 293 13.74 9.11 8.87
C ARG A 293 15.20 9.59 8.95
N GLU A 294 15.88 9.58 7.81
CA GLU A 294 17.28 9.99 7.72
C GLU A 294 17.46 11.40 8.33
N GLY A 295 18.35 11.55 9.32
CA GLY A 295 18.59 12.79 10.06
C GLY A 295 17.66 13.07 11.25
N GLY A 296 16.73 12.18 11.60
CA GLY A 296 16.05 12.19 12.89
C GLY A 296 16.93 11.52 13.95
N ARG A 297 17.24 12.21 15.06
CA ARG A 297 17.90 11.54 16.21
C ARG A 297 17.00 10.40 16.73
N PRO A 298 17.59 9.29 17.19
CA PRO A 298 16.85 8.19 17.80
C PRO A 298 16.14 8.62 19.08
#